data_AF-A0A812SHM4-F1
#
_entry.id   AF-A0A812SHM4-F1
#
_cell.length_a   1.000
_cell.length_b   1.000
_cell.length_c   1.000
_cell.angle_alpha   90.00
_cell.angle_beta   90.00
_cell.angle_gamma   90.00
#
_symmetry.space_group_name_H-M   'P 1'
#
loop_
_entity.id
_entity.type
_entity.pdbx_description
1 polymer ?
#
loop_
_entity_poly.entity_id
_entity_poly.type
_entity_poly.pdbx_seq_one_letter_code
_entity_poly.pdbx_strand_id
1 'polypeptide(L)'
;MRTEKMIREAAAQKRNAAVMKNLRCSVPILVGLPFVLLILCVAIPPGSALAAALLASATVPSCFWLSVWTVAAGSRHETDDYHWGKYTVHVLFGVRILGFLALALLLLMTVQHALQGFPWTAAIVWPVPLFCGGGLFVLSLFGPTEAPLTEHQVRTLERERKSAQGEVSNRTIRFEGSVIHERGRPCVASWPGKYAGAWESLVSQGRNGDVSAAVVFLPQGTDDYGKCDSIPLAEGLPGTCWCTPLYGEQKRCRWFTKWTENIETAVESGAELEVYFFQNHVGKGKVVSFDTAGDDNLHKEKVNRKQKDFEESPEFKQALDAGLGNLSKEPRGDGSSQYSREARRLFLASLSETEREYLATSEGLGNSQTAEVAWLEKKGYTYWEVDVSTWLPGEGVERYVPLCGEREPQCYGRQDDFSPRNEDIFESPAPALPGAIC
;
A
#
# COMPACT_ATOMS: atom_id res chain seq x y z
N MET A 1 -6.59 -11.88 -4.69
CA MET A 1 -7.01 -11.41 -3.34
C MET A 1 -6.39 -10.06 -2.95
N ARG A 2 -5.07 -9.85 -3.01
CA ARG A 2 -4.44 -8.57 -2.62
C ARG A 2 -4.88 -7.38 -3.48
N THR A 3 -4.90 -7.54 -4.81
CA THR A 3 -5.32 -6.49 -5.75
C THR A 3 -6.79 -6.10 -5.60
N GLU A 4 -7.69 -7.06 -5.39
CA GLU A 4 -9.11 -6.76 -5.13
C GLU A 4 -9.30 -6.01 -3.82
N LYS A 5 -8.55 -6.36 -2.77
CA LYS A 5 -8.55 -5.62 -1.51
C LYS A 5 -8.08 -4.17 -1.73
N MET A 6 -7.00 -3.95 -2.48
CA MET A 6 -6.52 -2.61 -2.82
C MET A 6 -7.54 -1.81 -3.63
N ILE A 7 -8.19 -2.43 -4.62
CA ILE A 7 -9.24 -1.77 -5.42
C ILE A 7 -10.43 -1.39 -4.52
N ARG A 8 -10.86 -2.28 -3.61
CA ARG A 8 -11.93 -1.99 -2.65
C ARG A 8 -11.56 -0.86 -1.69
N GLU A 9 -10.33 -0.88 -1.17
CA GLU A 9 -9.83 0.15 -0.25
C GLU A 9 -9.72 1.52 -0.94
N ALA A 10 -9.17 1.57 -2.16
CA ALA A 10 -9.08 2.81 -2.95
C ALA A 10 -10.47 3.36 -3.29
N ALA A 11 -11.41 2.51 -3.70
CA ALA A 11 -12.80 2.91 -3.94
C ALA A 11 -13.46 3.44 -2.67
N ALA A 12 -13.29 2.76 -1.53
CA ALA A 12 -13.82 3.20 -0.24
C ALA A 12 -13.22 4.53 0.21
N GLN A 13 -11.91 4.74 0.01
CA GLN A 13 -11.23 5.99 0.38
C GLN A 13 -11.75 7.18 -0.44
N LYS A 14 -11.90 7.00 -1.76
CA LYS A 14 -12.47 8.03 -2.64
C LYS A 14 -13.89 8.40 -2.24
N ARG A 15 -14.68 7.39 -1.86
CA ARG A 15 -16.05 7.61 -1.39
C ARG A 15 -16.09 8.33 -0.05
N ASN A 16 -15.29 7.89 0.92
CA ASN A 16 -15.15 8.54 2.22
C ASN A 16 -14.78 10.03 2.06
N ALA A 17 -13.89 10.37 1.14
CA ALA A 17 -13.53 11.77 0.86
C ALA A 17 -14.71 12.60 0.33
N ALA A 18 -15.51 12.05 -0.59
CA ALA A 18 -16.71 12.71 -1.11
C ALA A 18 -17.80 12.89 -0.03
N VAL A 19 -18.02 11.86 0.78
CA VAL A 19 -18.98 11.87 1.89
C VAL A 19 -18.58 12.89 2.95
N MET A 20 -17.29 12.93 3.33
CA MET A 20 -16.78 13.91 4.29
C MET A 20 -16.93 15.35 3.78
N LYS A 21 -16.76 15.59 2.47
CA LYS A 21 -17.01 16.90 1.87
C LYS A 21 -18.48 17.31 2.00
N ASN A 22 -19.41 16.39 1.74
CA ASN A 22 -20.84 16.64 1.87
C ASN A 22 -21.25 16.84 3.34
N LEU A 23 -20.76 15.99 4.25
CA LEU A 23 -21.01 16.12 5.70
C LEU A 23 -20.53 17.47 6.25
N ARG A 24 -19.32 17.91 5.87
CA ARG A 24 -18.79 19.21 6.31
C ARG A 24 -19.65 20.39 5.88
N CYS A 25 -20.35 20.28 4.74
CA CYS A 25 -21.25 21.34 4.27
C CYS A 25 -22.65 21.24 4.90
N SER A 26 -23.21 20.03 4.98
CA SER A 26 -24.62 19.84 5.36
C SER A 26 -24.85 19.78 6.86
N VAL A 27 -23.91 19.21 7.64
CA VAL A 27 -24.09 19.03 9.09
C VAL A 27 -24.23 20.37 9.83
N PRO A 28 -23.37 21.39 9.61
CA PRO A 28 -23.53 22.68 10.30
C PRO A 28 -24.89 23.34 10.02
N ILE A 29 -25.41 23.20 8.79
CA ILE A 29 -26.69 23.81 8.39
C ILE A 29 -27.86 23.06 9.00
N LEU A 30 -27.89 21.73 8.83
CA LEU A 30 -29.02 20.90 9.25
C LEU A 30 -29.10 20.72 10.76
N VAL A 31 -27.95 20.75 11.43
CA VAL A 31 -27.82 20.37 12.83
C VAL A 31 -27.39 21.55 13.71
N GLY A 32 -26.43 22.35 13.24
CA GLY A 32 -25.95 23.51 13.97
C GLY A 32 -27.00 24.60 14.10
N LEU A 33 -27.70 24.95 13.01
CA LEU A 33 -28.70 26.03 13.04
C LEU A 33 -29.87 25.74 14.00
N PRO A 34 -30.52 24.54 13.98
CA PRO A 34 -31.59 24.26 14.94
C PRO A 34 -31.09 24.22 16.39
N PHE A 35 -29.86 23.74 16.62
CA PHE A 35 -29.28 23.71 17.96
C PHE A 35 -29.01 25.11 18.51
N VAL A 36 -28.50 26.03 17.68
CA VAL A 36 -28.35 27.45 18.04
C VAL A 36 -29.71 28.08 18.33
N LEU A 37 -30.73 27.80 17.52
CA LEU A 37 -32.09 28.27 17.76
C LEU A 37 -32.66 27.74 19.09
N LEU A 38 -32.42 26.47 19.43
CA LEU A 38 -32.82 25.89 20.71
C LEU A 38 -32.14 26.60 21.88
N ILE A 39 -30.84 26.88 21.80
CA ILE A 39 -30.11 27.62 22.83
C ILE A 39 -30.67 29.04 22.98
N LEU A 40 -30.93 29.73 21.86
CA LEU A 40 -31.53 31.07 21.88
C LEU A 40 -32.92 31.05 22.51
N CYS A 41 -33.72 30.01 22.26
CA CYS A 41 -35.06 29.87 22.85
C CYS A 41 -35.02 29.73 24.38
N VAL A 42 -33.98 29.09 24.94
CA VAL A 42 -33.80 28.97 26.40
C VAL A 42 -33.68 30.35 27.08
N ALA A 43 -33.16 31.35 26.35
CA ALA A 43 -32.97 32.70 26.88
C ALA A 43 -34.23 33.59 26.80
N ILE A 44 -35.29 33.16 26.09
CA ILE A 44 -36.49 33.97 25.88
C ILE A 44 -37.52 33.66 26.98
N PRO A 45 -38.15 34.68 27.62
CA PRO A 45 -39.20 34.46 28.60
C PRO A 45 -40.40 33.66 28.05
N PRO A 46 -41.01 32.76 28.84
CA PRO A 46 -42.05 31.82 28.39
C PRO A 46 -43.34 32.47 27.89
N GLY A 47 -43.63 33.68 28.37
CA GLY A 47 -44.86 34.40 28.05
C GLY A 47 -44.90 34.97 26.63
N SER A 48 -43.81 34.87 25.87
CA SER A 48 -43.73 35.41 24.52
C SER A 48 -44.24 34.41 23.49
N ALA A 49 -45.24 34.80 22.70
CA ALA A 49 -45.69 34.04 21.53
C ALA A 49 -44.55 33.79 20.52
N LEU A 50 -43.55 34.68 20.50
CA LEU A 50 -42.34 34.52 19.70
C LEU A 50 -41.49 33.33 20.19
N ALA A 51 -41.40 33.11 21.50
CA ALA A 51 -40.66 31.98 22.06
C ALA A 51 -41.29 30.66 21.61
N ALA A 52 -42.61 30.54 21.72
CA ALA A 52 -43.35 29.35 21.31
C ALA A 52 -43.25 29.06 19.80
N ALA A 53 -43.30 30.10 18.96
CA ALA A 53 -43.13 29.98 17.52
C ALA A 53 -41.71 29.57 17.12
N LEU A 54 -40.69 30.17 17.75
CA LEU A 54 -39.29 29.80 17.53
C LEU A 54 -39.02 28.37 17.99
N LEU A 55 -39.57 27.98 19.14
CA LEU A 55 -39.49 26.62 19.67
C LEU A 55 -40.09 25.58 18.71
N ALA A 56 -41.31 25.81 18.23
CA ALA A 56 -41.94 24.94 17.26
C ALA A 56 -41.14 24.87 15.94
N SER A 57 -40.60 26.01 15.48
CA SER A 57 -39.79 26.07 14.27
C SER A 57 -38.44 25.35 14.39
N ALA A 58 -37.88 25.25 15.60
CA ALA A 58 -36.61 24.56 15.86
C ALA A 58 -36.81 23.06 16.13
N THR A 59 -37.91 22.68 16.77
CA THR A 59 -38.18 21.29 17.19
C THR A 59 -38.74 20.45 16.05
N VAL A 60 -39.60 21.01 15.18
CA VAL A 60 -40.18 20.29 14.04
C VAL A 60 -39.09 19.74 13.10
N PRO A 61 -38.13 20.55 12.62
CA PRO A 61 -37.06 20.04 11.75
C PRO A 61 -36.15 19.08 12.51
N SER A 62 -35.76 19.42 13.74
CA SER A 62 -34.85 18.59 14.52
C SER A 62 -35.42 17.19 14.75
N CYS A 63 -36.67 17.08 15.19
CA CYS A 63 -37.34 15.80 15.41
C CYS A 63 -37.58 15.06 14.09
N PHE A 64 -38.03 15.75 13.04
CA PHE A 64 -38.22 15.14 11.73
C PHE A 64 -36.90 14.56 11.17
N TRP A 65 -35.81 15.33 11.21
CA TRP A 65 -34.51 14.88 10.72
C TRP A 65 -33.94 13.75 11.55
N LEU A 66 -34.02 13.82 12.88
CA LEU A 66 -33.60 12.74 13.76
C LEU A 66 -34.32 11.46 13.40
N SER A 67 -35.65 11.50 13.29
CA SER A 67 -36.48 10.34 13.00
C SER A 67 -36.26 9.78 11.60
N VAL A 68 -36.15 10.63 10.58
CA VAL A 68 -35.81 10.20 9.21
C VAL A 68 -34.44 9.52 9.19
N TRP A 69 -33.47 10.05 9.93
CA TRP A 69 -32.13 9.47 10.03
C TRP A 69 -32.08 8.18 10.84
N THR A 70 -32.82 8.06 11.95
CA THR A 70 -32.90 6.78 12.69
C THR A 70 -33.54 5.68 11.86
N VAL A 71 -34.56 6.01 11.07
CA VAL A 71 -35.19 5.06 10.14
C VAL A 71 -34.24 4.68 9.01
N ALA A 72 -33.57 5.67 8.41
CA ALA A 72 -32.58 5.42 7.36
C ALA A 72 -31.41 4.57 7.87
N ALA A 73 -31.01 4.73 9.13
CA ALA A 73 -29.90 4.02 9.76
C ALA A 73 -30.24 2.64 10.35
N GLY A 74 -31.53 2.38 10.64
CA GLY A 74 -32.00 1.08 11.13
C GLY A 74 -32.21 0.08 9.99
N SER A 75 -32.37 0.56 8.77
CA SER A 75 -32.54 -0.21 7.55
C SER A 75 -31.23 -0.20 6.76
N ARG A 76 -30.52 -1.34 6.74
CA ARG A 76 -29.54 -1.79 5.73
C ARG A 76 -28.06 -1.71 6.10
N HIS A 77 -27.47 -2.88 6.30
CA HIS A 77 -26.03 -3.04 6.54
C HIS A 77 -25.17 -2.83 5.27
N GLU A 78 -25.71 -3.06 4.06
CA GLU A 78 -24.91 -3.01 2.81
C GLU A 78 -25.00 -1.67 2.06
N THR A 79 -26.13 -0.96 2.14
CA THR A 79 -26.30 0.35 1.45
C THR A 79 -25.73 1.50 2.26
N ASP A 80 -25.60 1.33 3.57
CA ASP A 80 -24.91 2.29 4.44
C ASP A 80 -23.39 2.25 4.25
N ASP A 81 -22.83 1.06 4.06
CA ASP A 81 -21.44 0.91 3.57
C ASP A 81 -21.27 1.56 2.19
N TYR A 82 -22.33 1.57 1.37
CA TYR A 82 -22.30 2.29 0.11
C TYR A 82 -22.24 3.80 0.31
N HIS A 83 -23.14 4.42 1.07
CA HIS A 83 -23.23 5.89 1.12
C HIS A 83 -22.31 6.57 2.11
N TRP A 84 -21.91 5.91 3.19
CA TRP A 84 -21.28 6.56 4.34
C TRP A 84 -19.92 5.95 4.74
N GLY A 85 -19.60 4.78 4.18
CA GLY A 85 -18.32 4.11 4.32
C GLY A 85 -17.96 3.79 5.77
N LYS A 86 -16.71 4.04 6.19
CA LYS A 86 -16.27 3.73 7.57
C LYS A 86 -16.84 4.67 8.64
N TYR A 87 -17.35 5.84 8.23
CA TYR A 87 -17.74 6.89 9.17
C TYR A 87 -19.21 6.83 9.56
N THR A 88 -20.00 5.97 8.93
CA THR A 88 -21.44 5.81 9.17
C THR A 88 -21.75 5.67 10.65
N VAL A 89 -21.07 4.75 11.32
CA VAL A 89 -21.29 4.46 12.75
C VAL A 89 -21.06 5.70 13.60
N HIS A 90 -19.96 6.44 13.36
CA HIS A 90 -19.62 7.63 14.15
C HIS A 90 -20.58 8.80 13.88
N VAL A 91 -20.94 9.04 12.62
CA VAL A 91 -21.90 10.10 12.25
C VAL A 91 -23.27 9.80 12.85
N LEU A 92 -23.75 8.56 12.69
CA LEU A 92 -25.03 8.13 13.25
C LEU A 92 -25.05 8.21 14.77
N PHE A 93 -23.97 7.79 15.42
CA PHE A 93 -23.84 7.91 16.87
C PHE A 93 -23.89 9.38 17.32
N GLY A 94 -23.16 10.27 16.64
CA GLY A 94 -23.18 11.70 16.92
C GLY A 94 -24.57 12.33 16.74
N VAL A 95 -25.25 12.02 15.63
CA VAL A 95 -26.63 12.48 15.35
C VAL A 95 -27.60 11.96 16.42
N ARG A 96 -27.49 10.69 16.83
CA ARG A 96 -28.32 10.11 17.91
C ARG A 96 -28.11 10.81 19.24
N ILE A 97 -26.86 10.99 19.67
CA ILE A 97 -26.54 11.73 20.91
C ILE A 97 -27.17 13.11 20.88
N LEU A 98 -26.98 13.84 19.77
CA LEU A 98 -27.51 15.18 19.67
C LEU A 98 -29.04 15.20 19.68
N GLY A 99 -29.69 14.19 19.10
CA GLY A 99 -31.13 14.04 19.20
C GLY A 99 -31.64 13.81 20.61
N PHE A 100 -30.95 12.98 21.39
CA PHE A 100 -31.25 12.80 22.80
C PHE A 100 -31.07 14.11 23.59
N LEU A 101 -30.00 14.86 23.31
CA LEU A 101 -29.78 16.17 23.93
C LEU A 101 -30.89 17.17 23.57
N ALA A 102 -31.33 17.20 22.31
CA ALA A 102 -32.44 18.04 21.87
C ALA A 102 -33.76 17.68 22.58
N LEU A 103 -34.07 16.38 22.72
CA LEU A 103 -35.24 15.90 23.46
C LEU A 103 -35.15 16.24 24.95
N ALA A 104 -33.98 16.11 25.56
CA ALA A 104 -33.76 16.47 26.97
C ALA A 104 -33.94 17.98 27.20
N LEU A 105 -33.41 18.83 26.32
CA LEU A 105 -33.62 20.28 26.37
C LEU A 105 -35.10 20.64 26.18
N LEU A 106 -35.79 19.96 25.27
CA LEU A 106 -37.21 20.17 25.05
C LEU A 106 -38.04 19.82 26.30
N LEU A 107 -37.72 18.71 26.95
CA LEU A 107 -38.34 18.29 28.19
C LEU A 107 -38.09 19.32 29.31
N LEU A 108 -36.84 19.76 29.47
CA LEU A 108 -36.48 20.77 30.46
C LEU A 108 -37.28 22.07 30.28
N MET A 109 -37.35 22.58 29.05
CA MET A 109 -38.12 23.78 28.75
C MET A 109 -39.62 23.59 28.96
N THR A 110 -40.14 22.40 28.65
CA THR A 110 -41.55 22.06 28.90
C THR A 110 -41.87 22.12 30.40
N VAL A 111 -41.01 21.53 31.24
CA VAL A 111 -41.15 21.56 32.70
C VAL A 111 -41.07 23.00 33.21
N GLN A 112 -40.09 23.77 32.73
CA GLN A 112 -39.92 25.17 33.13
C GLN A 112 -41.14 26.03 32.79
N HIS A 113 -41.69 25.90 31.58
CA HIS A 113 -42.89 26.63 31.17
C HIS A 113 -44.13 26.22 31.97
N ALA A 114 -44.28 24.93 32.27
CA ALA A 114 -45.37 24.44 33.11
C ALA A 114 -45.30 25.04 34.53
N LEU A 115 -44.11 25.07 35.13
CA LEU A 115 -43.88 25.67 36.45
C LEU A 115 -44.13 27.19 36.47
N GLN A 116 -43.97 27.85 35.32
CA GLN A 116 -44.23 29.29 35.17
C GLN A 116 -45.68 29.63 34.79
N GLY A 117 -46.58 28.64 34.79
CA GLY A 117 -48.01 28.85 34.53
C GLY A 117 -48.41 28.77 33.05
N PHE A 118 -47.54 28.25 32.18
CA PHE A 118 -47.77 28.13 30.74
C PHE A 118 -47.79 26.65 30.27
N PRO A 119 -48.64 25.77 30.83
CA PRO A 119 -48.65 24.34 30.46
C PRO A 119 -49.08 24.09 29.01
N TRP A 120 -49.80 25.04 28.38
CA TRP A 120 -50.26 24.94 27.00
C TRP A 120 -49.11 24.88 25.98
N THR A 121 -47.90 25.35 26.31
CA THR A 121 -46.75 25.22 25.42
C THR A 121 -46.37 23.75 25.21
N ALA A 122 -46.59 22.88 26.21
CA ALA A 122 -46.39 21.45 26.07
C ALA A 122 -47.33 20.85 25.02
N ALA A 123 -48.60 21.25 25.04
CA ALA A 123 -49.62 20.77 24.13
C ALA A 123 -49.36 21.17 22.67
N ILE A 124 -48.64 22.27 22.43
CA ILE A 124 -48.23 22.71 21.09
C ILE A 124 -46.97 21.96 20.63
N VAL A 125 -46.02 21.76 21.53
CA VAL A 125 -44.66 21.34 21.19
C VAL A 125 -44.51 19.82 21.08
N TRP A 126 -45.21 19.03 21.91
CA TRP A 126 -45.05 17.57 21.97
C TRP A 126 -45.76 16.74 20.90
N PRO A 127 -46.89 17.17 20.28
CA PRO A 127 -47.53 16.38 19.23
C PRO A 127 -46.59 16.09 18.07
N VAL A 128 -45.77 17.06 17.65
CA VAL A 128 -44.88 16.86 16.50
C VAL A 128 -43.79 15.80 16.78
N PRO A 129 -43.00 15.86 17.86
CA PRO A 129 -42.05 14.81 18.21
C PRO A 129 -42.71 13.43 18.39
N LEU A 130 -43.91 13.36 18.98
CA LEU A 130 -44.60 12.09 19.23
C LEU A 130 -45.15 11.47 17.96
N PHE A 131 -45.79 12.25 17.09
CA PHE A 131 -46.34 11.76 15.83
C PHE A 131 -45.25 11.50 14.79
N CYS A 132 -44.32 12.43 14.60
CA CYS A 132 -43.23 12.25 13.64
C CYS A 132 -42.23 11.20 14.13
N GLY A 133 -41.84 11.23 15.40
CA GLY A 133 -40.85 10.31 15.95
C GLY A 133 -41.40 8.91 16.22
N GLY A 134 -42.59 8.80 16.83
CA GLY A 134 -43.24 7.52 17.09
C GLY A 134 -43.64 6.80 15.81
N GLY A 135 -44.24 7.53 14.85
CA GLY A 135 -44.65 6.95 13.57
C GLY A 135 -43.47 6.41 12.75
N LEU A 136 -42.39 7.20 12.66
CA LEU A 136 -41.18 6.77 11.96
C LEU A 136 -40.46 5.62 12.68
N PHE A 137 -40.40 5.63 14.02
CA PHE A 137 -39.83 4.51 14.78
C PHE A 137 -40.57 3.19 14.55
N VAL A 138 -41.90 3.20 14.56
CA VAL A 138 -42.71 2.03 14.21
C VAL A 138 -42.44 1.59 12.78
N LEU A 139 -42.37 2.52 11.82
CA LEU A 139 -42.01 2.21 10.43
C LEU A 139 -40.60 1.60 10.29
N SER A 140 -39.63 1.98 11.13
CA SER A 140 -38.31 1.31 11.13
C SER A 140 -38.32 -0.09 11.71
N LEU A 141 -39.19 -0.38 12.68
CA LEU A 141 -39.27 -1.72 13.27
C LEU A 141 -39.95 -2.74 12.34
N PHE A 142 -40.84 -2.27 11.47
CA PHE A 142 -41.65 -3.13 10.58
C PHE A 142 -41.34 -2.97 9.09
N GLY A 143 -40.38 -2.11 8.73
CA GLY A 143 -39.96 -1.93 7.35
C GLY A 143 -39.22 -3.16 6.82
N PRO A 144 -39.38 -3.51 5.52
CA PRO A 144 -38.66 -4.62 4.90
C PRO A 144 -37.15 -4.42 5.03
N THR A 145 -36.47 -5.43 5.57
CA THR A 145 -35.09 -5.35 6.06
C THR A 145 -34.06 -5.14 4.95
N GLU A 146 -34.40 -5.45 3.70
CA GLU A 146 -33.45 -5.39 2.58
C GLU A 146 -34.17 -4.91 1.31
N ALA A 147 -33.97 -3.64 0.95
CA ALA A 147 -34.25 -3.21 -0.41
C ALA A 147 -32.97 -3.43 -1.25
N PRO A 148 -33.06 -4.14 -2.39
CA PRO A 148 -31.91 -4.30 -3.27
C PRO A 148 -31.41 -2.92 -3.74
N LEU A 149 -30.10 -2.83 -4.00
CA LEU A 149 -29.49 -1.65 -4.60
C LEU A 149 -30.22 -1.27 -5.89
N THR A 150 -30.51 0.01 -6.07
CA THR A 150 -31.08 0.49 -7.34
C THR A 150 -30.07 0.28 -8.47
N GLU A 151 -30.56 0.03 -9.69
CA GLU A 151 -29.70 -0.19 -10.86
C GLU A 151 -28.71 0.97 -11.08
N HIS A 152 -29.12 2.21 -10.75
CA HIS A 152 -28.26 3.38 -10.81
C HIS A 152 -27.09 3.33 -9.80
N GLN A 153 -27.33 2.84 -8.57
CA GLN A 153 -26.29 2.65 -7.57
C GLN A 153 -25.31 1.55 -7.97
N VAL A 154 -25.81 0.44 -8.53
CA VAL A 154 -24.96 -0.64 -9.07
C VAL A 154 -24.05 -0.11 -10.18
N ARG A 155 -24.61 0.65 -11.14
CA ARG A 155 -23.83 1.28 -12.22
C ARG A 155 -22.80 2.30 -11.71
N THR A 156 -23.06 2.95 -10.60
CA THR A 156 -22.13 3.90 -9.98
C THR A 156 -21.01 3.17 -9.25
N LEU A 157 -21.33 2.13 -8.48
CA LEU A 157 -20.37 1.21 -7.86
C LEU A 157 -19.42 0.60 -8.89
N GLU A 158 -19.94 0.17 -10.03
CA GLU A 158 -19.12 -0.41 -11.09
C GLU A 158 -18.19 0.63 -11.74
N ARG A 159 -18.67 1.86 -11.96
CA ARG A 159 -17.83 2.97 -12.44
C ARG A 159 -16.74 3.35 -11.45
N GLU A 160 -17.04 3.41 -10.16
CA GLU A 160 -16.05 3.63 -9.11
C GLU A 160 -15.02 2.51 -9.07
N ARG A 161 -15.47 1.24 -9.15
CA ARG A 161 -14.59 0.08 -9.20
C ARG A 161 -13.67 0.12 -10.42
N LYS A 162 -14.20 0.44 -11.60
CA LYS A 162 -13.41 0.60 -12.84
C LYS A 162 -12.42 1.75 -12.72
N SER A 163 -12.82 2.88 -12.15
CA SER A 163 -11.94 4.02 -11.90
C SER A 163 -10.83 3.68 -10.92
N ALA A 164 -11.14 3.01 -9.81
CA ALA A 164 -10.16 2.56 -8.81
C ALA A 164 -9.24 1.47 -9.38
N GLN A 165 -9.76 0.57 -10.20
CA GLN A 165 -8.97 -0.41 -10.93
C GLN A 165 -8.02 0.27 -11.91
N GLY A 166 -8.47 1.29 -12.64
CA GLY A 166 -7.61 2.10 -13.49
C GLY A 166 -6.52 2.84 -12.70
N GLU A 167 -6.85 3.40 -11.55
CA GLU A 167 -5.87 4.06 -10.67
C GLU A 167 -4.85 3.08 -10.08
N VAL A 168 -5.30 1.92 -9.59
CA VAL A 168 -4.42 0.86 -9.12
C VAL A 168 -3.55 0.36 -10.27
N SER A 169 -4.13 0.09 -11.45
CA SER A 169 -3.38 -0.32 -12.64
C SER A 169 -2.36 0.72 -13.07
N ASN A 170 -2.68 2.01 -12.99
CA ASN A 170 -1.76 3.10 -13.28
C ASN A 170 -0.62 3.21 -12.26
N ARG A 171 -0.90 2.88 -10.99
CA ARG A 171 0.12 2.79 -9.92
C ARG A 171 0.91 1.48 -9.96
N THR A 172 0.40 0.44 -10.62
CA THR A 172 1.10 -0.82 -10.69
C THR A 172 2.05 -0.72 -11.87
N ILE A 173 3.32 -0.50 -11.56
CA ILE A 173 4.40 -0.41 -12.55
C ILE A 173 4.37 -1.70 -13.39
N ARG A 174 3.88 -1.60 -14.63
CA ARG A 174 4.17 -2.60 -15.67
C ARG A 174 5.36 -2.06 -16.44
N PHE A 175 6.43 -2.82 -16.43
CA PHE A 175 7.63 -2.48 -17.19
C PHE A 175 8.27 -3.79 -17.63
N GLU A 176 8.42 -3.98 -18.95
CA GLU A 176 8.96 -5.22 -19.50
C GLU A 176 10.47 -5.13 -19.80
N GLY A 177 11.08 -4.01 -19.42
CA GLY A 177 12.40 -3.61 -19.87
C GLY A 177 12.35 -2.75 -21.12
N SER A 178 13.32 -1.84 -21.24
CA SER A 178 13.60 -1.05 -22.43
C SER A 178 15.09 -0.77 -22.45
N VAL A 179 15.84 -1.62 -23.15
CA VAL A 179 17.30 -1.50 -23.27
C VAL A 179 17.65 -0.61 -24.46
N ILE A 180 18.37 0.47 -24.19
CA ILE A 180 18.88 1.39 -25.22
C ILE A 180 20.24 0.86 -25.70
N HIS A 181 20.39 0.70 -27.01
CA HIS A 181 21.55 0.07 -27.64
C HIS A 181 22.68 1.08 -27.84
N GLU A 182 23.23 1.59 -26.74
CA GLU A 182 24.33 2.57 -26.74
C GLU A 182 25.42 2.14 -25.76
N ARG A 183 26.65 1.99 -26.27
CA ARG A 183 27.81 1.56 -25.48
C ARG A 183 28.16 2.60 -24.41
N GLY A 184 28.46 2.13 -23.20
CA GLY A 184 28.82 2.98 -22.06
C GLY A 184 27.62 3.67 -21.42
N ARG A 185 26.40 3.47 -21.91
CA ARG A 185 25.20 4.05 -21.31
C ARG A 185 24.81 3.26 -20.06
N PRO A 186 24.50 3.93 -18.93
CA PRO A 186 23.96 3.26 -17.76
C PRO A 186 22.64 2.54 -18.06
N CYS A 187 22.52 1.30 -17.58
CA CYS A 187 21.35 0.46 -17.72
C CYS A 187 20.93 -0.09 -16.36
N VAL A 188 19.71 0.20 -15.92
CA VAL A 188 19.21 -0.29 -14.63
C VAL A 188 18.93 -1.79 -14.72
N ALA A 189 19.83 -2.57 -14.14
CA ALA A 189 19.78 -4.03 -14.12
C ALA A 189 18.87 -4.55 -13.01
N SER A 190 18.91 -3.95 -11.82
CA SER A 190 18.05 -4.35 -10.69
C SER A 190 17.53 -3.14 -9.94
N TRP A 191 16.25 -3.17 -9.56
CA TRP A 191 15.60 -2.08 -8.84
C TRP A 191 14.75 -2.58 -7.65
N PRO A 192 14.86 -1.92 -6.48
CA PRO A 192 14.15 -2.35 -5.30
C PRO A 192 12.66 -1.99 -5.37
N GLY A 193 11.82 -3.01 -5.57
CA GLY A 193 10.37 -2.84 -5.77
C GLY A 193 9.62 -2.09 -4.65
N LYS A 194 10.19 -1.98 -3.44
CA LYS A 194 9.60 -1.15 -2.37
C LYS A 194 9.66 0.36 -2.66
N TYR A 195 10.55 0.79 -3.54
CA TYR A 195 10.71 2.18 -3.98
C TYR A 195 10.03 2.42 -5.34
N ALA A 196 8.81 1.93 -5.51
CA ALA A 196 8.00 2.14 -6.71
C ALA A 196 7.85 3.64 -7.06
N GLY A 197 7.65 4.52 -6.07
CA GLY A 197 7.55 5.96 -6.32
C GLY A 197 8.85 6.60 -6.83
N ALA A 198 10.01 6.10 -6.38
CA ALA A 198 11.30 6.55 -6.88
C ALA A 198 11.57 6.01 -8.29
N TRP A 199 11.12 4.80 -8.61
CA TRP A 199 11.13 4.27 -9.98
C TRP A 199 10.34 5.16 -10.95
N GLU A 200 9.14 5.57 -10.56
CA GLU A 200 8.35 6.51 -11.37
C GLU A 200 9.08 7.84 -11.57
N SER A 201 9.83 8.31 -10.55
CA SER A 201 10.65 9.52 -10.64
C SER A 201 11.80 9.36 -11.63
N LEU A 202 12.56 8.26 -11.54
CA LEU A 202 13.61 7.89 -12.49
C LEU A 202 13.08 7.84 -13.93
N VAL A 203 12.03 7.05 -14.16
CA VAL A 203 11.46 6.88 -15.50
C VAL A 203 10.81 8.17 -16.00
N SER A 204 10.18 8.97 -15.13
CA SER A 204 9.55 10.24 -15.54
C SER A 204 10.56 11.31 -15.93
N GLN A 205 11.70 11.38 -15.25
CA GLN A 205 12.82 12.22 -15.67
C GLN A 205 13.40 11.73 -17.00
N GLY A 206 13.36 10.41 -17.23
CA GLY A 206 13.75 9.75 -18.47
C GLY A 206 12.70 9.72 -19.60
N ARG A 207 11.54 10.38 -19.48
CA ARG A 207 10.39 10.23 -20.40
C ARG A 207 10.61 10.63 -21.85
N ASN A 208 11.79 11.12 -22.20
CA ASN A 208 12.24 11.24 -23.60
C ASN A 208 12.77 9.90 -24.16
N GLY A 209 12.61 8.78 -23.43
CA GLY A 209 13.13 7.47 -23.83
C GLY A 209 14.60 7.30 -23.44
N ASP A 210 15.07 8.05 -22.44
CA ASP A 210 16.49 8.15 -22.11
C ASP A 210 16.96 7.16 -21.03
N VAL A 211 16.04 6.50 -20.33
CA VAL A 211 16.40 5.52 -19.30
C VAL A 211 16.48 4.14 -19.94
N SER A 212 17.70 3.61 -20.03
CA SER A 212 17.93 2.20 -20.34
C SER A 212 17.69 1.37 -19.09
N ALA A 213 16.85 0.35 -19.18
CA ALA A 213 16.53 -0.49 -18.04
C ALA A 213 16.17 -1.92 -18.44
N ALA A 214 16.82 -2.88 -17.82
CA ALA A 214 16.58 -4.31 -18.01
C ALA A 214 15.56 -4.88 -17.01
N VAL A 215 15.28 -4.17 -15.92
CA VAL A 215 14.31 -4.57 -14.88
C VAL A 215 12.94 -4.91 -15.46
N VAL A 216 12.28 -5.90 -14.86
CA VAL A 216 10.97 -6.39 -15.30
C VAL A 216 9.99 -6.39 -14.12
N PHE A 217 8.91 -5.62 -14.26
CA PHE A 217 7.77 -5.60 -13.35
C PHE A 217 6.53 -6.13 -14.08
N LEU A 218 6.11 -7.36 -13.75
CA LEU A 218 4.89 -7.99 -14.27
C LEU A 218 3.79 -7.97 -13.20
N PRO A 219 2.90 -6.96 -13.19
CA PRO A 219 1.84 -6.88 -12.20
C PRO A 219 0.76 -7.93 -12.41
N GLN A 220 -0.05 -8.17 -11.37
CA GLN A 220 -1.19 -9.08 -11.48
C GLN A 220 -2.16 -8.61 -12.57
N GLY A 221 -2.50 -9.51 -13.50
CA GLY A 221 -3.45 -9.24 -14.59
C GLY A 221 -2.80 -9.05 -15.95
N THR A 222 -1.47 -9.05 -16.06
CA THR A 222 -0.79 -9.18 -17.36
C THR A 222 -0.82 -10.63 -17.83
N ASP A 223 -0.71 -10.83 -19.15
CA ASP A 223 -0.75 -12.16 -19.77
C ASP A 223 0.38 -13.08 -19.27
N ASP A 224 1.49 -12.49 -18.80
CA ASP A 224 2.67 -13.21 -18.34
C ASP A 224 2.68 -13.44 -16.83
N TYR A 225 1.77 -12.79 -16.10
CA TYR A 225 1.67 -12.95 -14.66
C TYR A 225 1.17 -14.34 -14.27
N GLY A 226 1.99 -15.10 -13.55
CA GLY A 226 1.62 -16.46 -13.13
C GLY A 226 2.26 -17.58 -13.92
N LYS A 227 2.94 -17.25 -15.02
CA LYS A 227 3.60 -18.25 -15.86
C LYS A 227 5.01 -18.56 -15.33
N CYS A 228 5.46 -19.77 -15.65
CA CYS A 228 6.81 -20.23 -15.38
C CYS A 228 7.43 -20.67 -16.70
N ASP A 229 8.70 -20.35 -16.87
CA ASP A 229 9.48 -20.77 -18.02
C ASP A 229 10.54 -21.78 -17.57
N SER A 230 10.82 -22.75 -18.44
CA SER A 230 11.85 -23.76 -18.19
C SER A 230 13.25 -23.14 -18.16
N ILE A 231 14.11 -23.66 -17.29
CA ILE A 231 15.51 -23.25 -17.26
C ILE A 231 16.21 -23.80 -18.52
N PRO A 232 16.96 -22.99 -19.28
CA PRO A 232 17.78 -23.50 -20.37
C PRO A 232 18.80 -24.53 -19.87
N LEU A 233 18.97 -25.64 -20.59
CA LEU A 233 19.91 -26.71 -20.21
C LEU A 233 21.35 -26.19 -20.00
N ALA A 234 21.75 -25.17 -20.77
CA ALA A 234 23.07 -24.54 -20.67
C ALA A 234 23.34 -23.87 -19.31
N GLU A 235 22.32 -23.56 -18.53
CA GLU A 235 22.50 -22.94 -17.21
C GLU A 235 23.02 -23.93 -16.15
N GLY A 236 22.81 -25.23 -16.35
CA GLY A 236 23.25 -26.29 -15.44
C GLY A 236 22.64 -26.19 -14.04
N LEU A 237 21.45 -25.61 -13.91
CA LEU A 237 20.78 -25.37 -12.62
C LEU A 237 19.75 -26.45 -12.27
N PRO A 238 19.49 -26.68 -10.98
CA PRO A 238 18.45 -27.61 -10.54
C PRO A 238 17.04 -27.06 -10.81
N GLY A 239 16.09 -27.98 -11.01
CA GLY A 239 14.67 -27.68 -11.16
C GLY A 239 14.18 -27.63 -12.61
N THR A 240 12.87 -27.64 -12.80
CA THR A 240 12.24 -27.60 -14.13
C THR A 240 11.96 -26.19 -14.62
N CYS A 241 11.99 -25.18 -13.73
CA CYS A 241 11.78 -23.77 -14.03
C CYS A 241 12.56 -22.90 -13.04
N TRP A 242 12.73 -21.61 -13.36
CA TRP A 242 13.49 -20.67 -12.54
C TRP A 242 13.01 -20.52 -11.09
N CYS A 243 11.82 -20.99 -10.73
CA CYS A 243 11.32 -20.88 -9.36
C CYS A 243 12.23 -21.55 -8.32
N THR A 244 12.82 -22.70 -8.65
CA THR A 244 13.68 -23.45 -7.74
C THR A 244 14.94 -22.66 -7.36
N PRO A 245 15.80 -22.22 -8.31
CA PRO A 245 16.98 -21.44 -7.95
C PRO A 245 16.65 -20.06 -7.36
N LEU A 246 15.54 -19.42 -7.77
CA LEU A 246 15.19 -18.08 -7.29
C LEU A 246 14.57 -18.07 -5.89
N TYR A 247 13.73 -19.06 -5.59
CA TYR A 247 12.83 -19.00 -4.43
C TYR A 247 12.87 -20.26 -3.56
N GLY A 248 13.46 -21.36 -4.03
CA GLY A 248 13.44 -22.66 -3.36
C GLY A 248 12.07 -23.37 -3.41
N GLU A 249 11.03 -22.72 -3.93
CA GLU A 249 9.67 -23.26 -4.04
C GLU A 249 9.00 -22.76 -5.33
N GLN A 250 7.97 -23.47 -5.79
CA GLN A 250 7.24 -23.10 -7.00
C GLN A 250 6.49 -21.77 -6.81
N LYS A 251 6.94 -20.72 -7.49
CA LYS A 251 6.29 -19.41 -7.59
C LYS A 251 5.98 -19.09 -9.06
N ARG A 252 6.16 -17.83 -9.47
CA ARG A 252 5.91 -17.31 -10.82
C ARG A 252 7.22 -16.70 -11.30
N CYS A 253 7.85 -17.29 -12.32
CA CYS A 253 9.23 -16.94 -12.69
C CYS A 253 9.44 -16.50 -14.14
N ARG A 254 8.37 -16.38 -14.95
CA ARG A 254 8.47 -15.87 -16.34
C ARG A 254 9.11 -14.47 -16.44
N TRP A 255 8.93 -13.64 -15.42
CA TRP A 255 9.58 -12.32 -15.35
C TRP A 255 11.11 -12.44 -15.42
N PHE A 256 11.69 -13.51 -14.87
CA PHE A 256 13.14 -13.70 -14.82
C PHE A 256 13.72 -14.03 -16.19
N THR A 257 13.03 -14.84 -17.01
CA THR A 257 13.45 -15.06 -18.41
C THR A 257 13.50 -13.75 -19.18
N LYS A 258 12.45 -12.92 -19.12
CA LYS A 258 12.44 -11.61 -19.77
C LYS A 258 13.56 -10.70 -19.25
N TRP A 259 13.78 -10.71 -17.94
CA TRP A 259 14.84 -9.95 -17.31
C TRP A 259 16.22 -10.41 -17.81
N THR A 260 16.50 -11.71 -17.86
CA THR A 260 17.76 -12.23 -18.39
C THR A 260 17.96 -11.85 -19.85
N GLU A 261 16.92 -11.93 -20.69
CA GLU A 261 16.99 -11.51 -22.10
C GLU A 261 17.37 -10.03 -22.25
N ASN A 262 16.80 -9.16 -21.39
CA ASN A 262 17.15 -7.75 -21.37
C ASN A 262 18.59 -7.52 -20.89
N ILE A 263 19.05 -8.27 -19.88
CA ILE A 263 20.43 -8.17 -19.40
C ILE A 263 21.41 -8.57 -20.49
N GLU A 264 21.19 -9.71 -21.16
CA GLU A 264 22.04 -10.16 -22.26
C GLU A 264 22.08 -9.10 -23.37
N THR A 265 20.93 -8.53 -23.75
CA THR A 265 20.84 -7.43 -24.73
C THR A 265 21.66 -6.20 -24.30
N ALA A 266 21.61 -5.84 -23.01
CA ALA A 266 22.34 -4.70 -22.46
C ALA A 266 23.86 -4.95 -22.48
N VAL A 267 24.29 -6.16 -22.12
CA VAL A 267 25.71 -6.57 -22.14
C VAL A 267 26.24 -6.61 -23.57
N GLU A 268 25.50 -7.19 -24.52
CA GLU A 268 25.85 -7.23 -25.95
C GLU A 268 26.00 -5.82 -26.54
N SER A 269 25.17 -4.88 -26.09
CA SER A 269 25.25 -3.46 -26.48
C SER A 269 26.41 -2.70 -25.82
N GLY A 270 27.09 -3.32 -24.84
CA GLY A 270 28.14 -2.70 -24.04
C GLY A 270 27.63 -1.62 -23.08
N ALA A 271 26.39 -1.76 -22.59
CA ALA A 271 25.83 -0.88 -21.57
C ALA A 271 26.48 -1.14 -20.19
N GLU A 272 26.48 -0.14 -19.32
CA GLU A 272 26.99 -0.26 -17.96
C GLU A 272 25.84 -0.63 -17.02
N LEU A 273 25.89 -1.83 -16.44
CA LEU A 273 24.79 -2.31 -15.58
C LEU A 273 24.82 -1.60 -14.21
N GLU A 274 23.66 -1.14 -13.75
CA GLU A 274 23.46 -0.56 -12.41
C GLU A 274 22.53 -1.43 -11.56
N VAL A 275 22.96 -1.73 -10.33
CA VAL A 275 22.16 -2.46 -9.32
C VAL A 275 21.85 -1.51 -8.18
N TYR A 276 20.57 -1.22 -7.97
CA TYR A 276 20.11 -0.35 -6.89
C TYR A 276 19.85 -1.12 -5.60
N PHE A 277 20.52 -0.69 -4.53
CA PHE A 277 20.37 -1.21 -3.18
C PHE A 277 19.42 -0.33 -2.36
N PHE A 278 18.90 -0.89 -1.27
CA PHE A 278 18.14 -0.11 -0.29
C PHE A 278 19.00 1.01 0.30
N GLN A 279 18.35 2.11 0.68
CA GLN A 279 18.99 3.26 1.32
C GLN A 279 19.95 2.84 2.44
N ASN A 280 21.21 3.23 2.32
CA ASN A 280 22.33 2.97 3.24
C ASN A 280 22.71 1.48 3.37
N HIS A 281 22.39 0.66 2.38
CA HIS A 281 22.65 -0.78 2.37
C HIS A 281 23.36 -1.27 1.09
N VAL A 282 24.12 -0.39 0.43
CA VAL A 282 25.01 -0.77 -0.68
C VAL A 282 25.94 -1.92 -0.25
N GLY A 283 26.05 -2.94 -1.11
CA GLY A 283 26.87 -4.14 -0.87
C GLY A 283 26.28 -5.18 0.09
N LYS A 284 25.12 -4.91 0.73
CA LYS A 284 24.47 -5.86 1.66
C LYS A 284 23.33 -6.63 1.01
N GLY A 285 22.91 -7.74 1.62
CA GLY A 285 21.79 -8.57 1.15
C GLY A 285 22.10 -9.50 -0.03
N LYS A 286 23.38 -9.64 -0.39
CA LYS A 286 23.88 -10.62 -1.37
C LYS A 286 23.89 -12.04 -0.78
N VAL A 287 23.87 -13.04 -1.65
CA VAL A 287 24.03 -14.46 -1.31
C VAL A 287 25.37 -14.98 -1.82
N VAL A 288 25.81 -16.13 -1.29
CA VAL A 288 27.11 -16.72 -1.62
C VAL A 288 27.20 -17.12 -3.10
N SER A 289 26.11 -17.65 -3.64
CA SER A 289 26.01 -18.01 -5.06
C SER A 289 24.54 -18.07 -5.49
N PHE A 290 24.30 -18.05 -6.81
CA PHE A 290 22.96 -18.19 -7.37
C PHE A 290 22.30 -19.51 -6.96
N ASP A 291 23.06 -20.61 -6.82
CA ASP A 291 22.54 -21.92 -6.42
C ASP A 291 21.95 -21.91 -5.00
N THR A 292 22.44 -21.01 -4.14
CA THR A 292 21.98 -20.86 -2.74
C THR A 292 20.87 -19.82 -2.56
N ALA A 293 20.52 -19.07 -3.61
CA ALA A 293 19.54 -17.98 -3.53
C ALA A 293 18.15 -18.48 -3.10
N GLY A 294 17.75 -19.66 -3.61
CA GLY A 294 16.47 -20.28 -3.26
C GLY A 294 16.37 -20.64 -1.77
N ASP A 295 17.42 -21.22 -1.20
CA ASP A 295 17.48 -21.59 0.22
C ASP A 295 17.49 -20.34 1.12
N ASP A 296 18.25 -19.31 0.73
CA ASP A 296 18.24 -18.02 1.42
C ASP A 296 16.84 -17.38 1.39
N ASN A 297 16.13 -17.42 0.25
CA ASN A 297 14.75 -16.96 0.17
C ASN A 297 13.83 -17.75 1.11
N LEU A 298 13.92 -19.08 1.16
CA LEU A 298 13.12 -19.90 2.08
C LEU A 298 13.40 -19.56 3.54
N HIS A 299 14.66 -19.26 3.89
CA HIS A 299 15.03 -18.81 5.22
C HIS A 299 14.42 -17.45 5.54
N LYS A 300 14.54 -16.46 4.64
CA LYS A 300 13.87 -15.14 4.75
C LYS A 300 12.37 -15.28 4.94
N GLU A 301 11.70 -16.12 4.15
CA GLU A 301 10.26 -16.37 4.26
C GLU A 301 9.89 -17.02 5.59
N LYS A 302 10.72 -17.93 6.11
CA LYS A 302 10.53 -18.53 7.44
C LYS A 302 10.59 -17.47 8.54
N VAL A 303 11.57 -16.57 8.50
CA VAL A 303 11.67 -15.46 9.48
C VAL A 303 10.52 -14.48 9.29
N ASN A 304 10.15 -14.12 8.06
CA ASN A 304 9.03 -13.23 7.77
C ASN A 304 7.67 -13.80 8.20
N ARG A 305 7.47 -15.13 8.19
CA ARG A 305 6.26 -15.76 8.76
C ARG A 305 6.11 -15.45 10.26
N LYS A 306 7.22 -15.40 11.01
CA LYS A 306 7.20 -15.01 12.42
C LYS A 306 6.69 -13.60 12.66
N GLN A 307 6.77 -12.72 11.65
CA GLN A 307 6.19 -11.38 11.77
C GLN A 307 4.66 -11.43 11.94
N LYS A 308 3.98 -12.35 11.24
CA LYS A 308 2.53 -12.54 11.42
C LYS A 308 2.21 -13.07 12.80
N ASP A 309 2.97 -14.06 13.26
CA ASP A 309 2.83 -14.63 14.60
C ASP A 309 3.05 -13.55 15.68
N PHE A 310 4.03 -12.66 15.46
CA PHE A 310 4.28 -11.50 16.31
C PHE A 310 3.12 -10.50 16.28
N GLU A 311 2.58 -10.17 15.11
CA GLU A 311 1.43 -9.25 14.98
C GLU A 311 0.16 -9.77 15.69
N GLU A 312 0.05 -11.09 15.92
CA GLU A 312 -1.04 -11.72 16.67
C GLU A 312 -0.75 -11.85 18.18
N SER A 313 0.49 -11.58 18.61
CA SER A 313 0.97 -11.83 19.96
C SER A 313 0.43 -10.82 21.01
N PRO A 314 0.41 -11.19 22.31
CA PRO A 314 0.07 -10.26 23.39
C PRO A 314 0.98 -9.03 23.44
N GLU A 315 2.26 -9.18 23.15
CA GLU A 315 3.25 -8.09 23.16
C GLU A 315 2.93 -7.04 22.10
N PHE A 316 2.51 -7.47 20.90
CA PHE A 316 2.09 -6.53 19.87
C PHE A 316 0.78 -5.82 20.21
N LYS A 317 -0.18 -6.52 20.83
CA LYS A 317 -1.41 -5.88 21.36
C LYS A 317 -1.09 -4.85 22.43
N GLN A 318 -0.17 -5.16 23.35
CA GLN A 318 0.31 -4.20 24.34
C GLN A 318 0.96 -2.98 23.67
N ALA A 319 1.73 -3.17 22.59
CA ALA A 319 2.30 -2.05 21.84
C ALA A 319 1.21 -1.19 21.16
N LEU A 320 0.15 -1.81 20.62
CA LEU A 320 -1.02 -1.10 20.09
C LEU A 320 -1.69 -0.25 21.18
N ASP A 321 -1.92 -0.82 22.35
CA ASP A 321 -2.51 -0.12 23.52
C ASP A 321 -1.59 1.01 24.02
N ALA A 322 -0.27 0.82 23.91
CA ALA A 322 0.74 1.84 24.21
C ALA A 322 0.86 2.94 23.14
N GLY A 323 0.01 2.93 22.11
CA GLY A 323 -0.07 4.00 21.12
C GLY A 323 0.64 3.72 19.79
N LEU A 324 1.16 2.51 19.55
CA LEU A 324 1.67 2.13 18.22
C LEU A 324 0.62 2.40 17.13
N GLY A 325 -0.66 2.09 17.42
CA GLY A 325 -1.77 2.32 16.49
C GLY A 325 -2.04 3.79 16.15
N ASN A 326 -1.56 4.72 16.97
CA ASN A 326 -1.72 6.17 16.80
C ASN A 326 -0.62 6.79 15.93
N LEU A 327 0.44 6.04 15.61
CA LEU A 327 1.51 6.53 14.74
C LEU A 327 1.02 6.73 13.30
N SER A 328 1.62 7.68 12.58
CA SER A 328 1.26 7.93 11.19
C SER A 328 1.48 6.68 10.33
N LYS A 329 0.45 6.32 9.57
CA LYS A 329 0.44 5.24 8.58
C LYS A 329 0.67 5.77 7.15
N GLU A 330 0.88 7.07 7.01
CA GLU A 330 1.17 7.68 5.73
C GLU A 330 2.56 7.22 5.24
N PRO A 331 2.67 6.71 4.01
CA PRO A 331 3.95 6.30 3.46
C PRO A 331 4.82 7.52 3.19
N ARG A 332 6.10 7.41 3.52
CA ARG A 332 7.16 8.38 3.22
C ARG A 332 7.77 8.05 1.85
N GLY A 333 8.76 8.84 1.42
CA GLY A 333 9.46 8.64 0.14
C GLY A 333 10.10 7.25 -0.01
N ASP A 334 10.49 6.61 1.10
CA ASP A 334 11.05 5.25 1.13
C ASP A 334 9.98 4.14 1.19
N GLY A 335 8.70 4.51 1.10
CA GLY A 335 7.55 3.60 1.21
C GLY A 335 7.21 3.17 2.63
N SER A 336 8.01 3.55 3.64
CA SER A 336 7.75 3.24 5.05
C SER A 336 6.89 4.32 5.72
N SER A 337 6.17 3.96 6.77
CA SER A 337 5.44 4.89 7.64
C SER A 337 6.05 4.89 9.05
N GLN A 338 5.68 5.87 9.89
CA GLN A 338 6.11 5.87 11.28
C GLN A 338 5.64 4.60 12.01
N TYR A 339 4.38 4.20 11.75
CA TYR A 339 3.81 2.94 12.22
C TYR A 339 4.65 1.73 11.80
N SER A 340 4.96 1.59 10.50
CA SER A 340 5.64 0.39 10.01
C SER A 340 7.10 0.30 10.48
N ARG A 341 7.79 1.43 10.65
CA ARG A 341 9.16 1.45 11.21
C ARG A 341 9.16 0.98 12.67
N GLU A 342 8.24 1.51 13.48
CA GLU A 342 8.15 1.12 14.88
C GLU A 342 7.69 -0.33 15.05
N ALA A 343 6.68 -0.76 14.28
CA ALA A 343 6.25 -2.15 14.25
C ALA A 343 7.41 -3.09 13.85
N ARG A 344 8.21 -2.71 12.84
CA ARG A 344 9.40 -3.46 12.44
C ARG A 344 10.46 -3.49 13.54
N ARG A 345 10.71 -2.38 14.23
CA ARG A 345 11.66 -2.31 15.36
C ARG A 345 11.25 -3.26 16.48
N LEU A 346 9.98 -3.29 16.85
CA LEU A 346 9.44 -4.19 17.86
C LEU A 346 9.52 -5.66 17.42
N PHE A 347 9.20 -5.95 16.15
CA PHE A 347 9.35 -7.29 15.58
C PHE A 347 10.81 -7.75 15.66
N LEU A 348 11.76 -6.92 15.22
CA LEU A 348 13.19 -7.25 15.32
C LEU A 348 13.59 -7.51 16.77
N ALA A 349 13.10 -6.71 17.73
CA ALA A 349 13.38 -6.93 19.15
C ALA A 349 12.80 -8.24 19.72
N SER A 350 11.75 -8.80 19.11
CA SER A 350 11.20 -10.11 19.50
C SER A 350 11.96 -11.32 18.94
N LEU A 351 12.85 -11.10 17.95
CA LEU A 351 13.61 -12.17 17.32
C LEU A 351 14.83 -12.56 18.17
N SER A 352 15.30 -13.79 17.96
CA SER A 352 16.58 -14.24 18.52
C SER A 352 17.75 -13.43 17.94
N GLU A 353 18.89 -13.40 18.63
CA GLU A 353 20.08 -12.68 18.17
C GLU A 353 20.57 -13.15 16.80
N THR A 354 20.64 -14.47 16.58
CA THR A 354 21.02 -15.06 15.30
C THR A 354 20.07 -14.65 14.16
N GLU A 355 18.77 -14.56 14.42
CA GLU A 355 17.79 -14.13 13.41
C GLU A 355 17.87 -12.64 13.12
N ARG A 356 18.14 -11.82 14.14
CA ARG A 356 18.37 -10.36 13.95
C ARG A 356 19.63 -10.12 13.12
N GLU A 357 20.72 -10.82 13.42
CA GLU A 357 21.97 -10.73 12.68
C GLU A 357 21.78 -11.18 11.23
N TYR A 358 21.08 -12.30 11.02
CA TYR A 358 20.74 -12.77 9.69
C TYR A 358 19.92 -11.74 8.90
N LEU A 359 18.88 -11.14 9.51
CA LEU A 359 18.09 -10.11 8.85
C LEU A 359 18.91 -8.85 8.54
N ALA A 360 19.81 -8.44 9.43
CA ALA A 360 20.65 -7.26 9.25
C ALA A 360 21.68 -7.44 8.12
N THR A 361 22.26 -8.63 7.96
CA THR A 361 23.18 -8.95 6.85
C THR A 361 22.43 -9.15 5.53
N SER A 362 21.22 -9.67 5.62
CA SER A 362 20.30 -9.85 4.50
C SER A 362 19.62 -8.55 4.03
N GLU A 363 19.72 -7.47 4.81
CA GLU A 363 19.08 -6.19 4.50
C GLU A 363 19.89 -5.44 3.44
N GLY A 364 19.30 -5.21 2.27
CA GLY A 364 19.92 -4.42 1.21
C GLY A 364 19.35 -4.68 -0.18
N LEU A 365 18.96 -5.92 -0.42
CA LEU A 365 18.29 -6.37 -1.64
C LEU A 365 16.96 -7.04 -1.28
N GLY A 366 15.94 -6.85 -2.12
CA GLY A 366 14.73 -7.66 -2.05
C GLY A 366 15.00 -9.10 -2.49
N ASN A 367 14.15 -10.06 -2.11
CA ASN A 367 14.39 -11.48 -2.40
C ASN A 367 14.66 -11.78 -3.88
N SER A 368 13.90 -11.17 -4.80
CA SER A 368 14.13 -11.35 -6.25
C SER A 368 15.42 -10.68 -6.70
N GLN A 369 15.76 -9.50 -6.15
CA GLN A 369 17.01 -8.81 -6.46
C GLN A 369 18.24 -9.56 -5.98
N THR A 370 18.18 -10.21 -4.81
CA THR A 370 19.25 -11.07 -4.30
C THR A 370 19.63 -12.13 -5.34
N ALA A 371 18.62 -12.73 -5.98
CA ALA A 371 18.84 -13.73 -7.02
C ALA A 371 19.31 -13.11 -8.35
N GLU A 372 18.76 -11.97 -8.75
CA GLU A 372 19.25 -11.20 -9.93
C GLU A 372 20.75 -10.89 -9.80
N VAL A 373 21.18 -10.34 -8.67
CA VAL A 373 22.58 -9.99 -8.41
C VAL A 373 23.48 -11.22 -8.40
N ALA A 374 23.06 -12.30 -7.72
CA ALA A 374 23.83 -13.54 -7.71
C ALA A 374 23.94 -14.19 -9.10
N TRP A 375 22.93 -13.99 -9.98
CA TRP A 375 23.00 -14.44 -11.37
C TRP A 375 23.98 -13.61 -12.20
N LEU A 376 23.99 -12.27 -12.03
CA LEU A 376 24.98 -11.40 -12.68
C LEU A 376 26.41 -11.81 -12.28
N GLU A 377 26.63 -12.08 -10.99
CA GLU A 377 27.92 -12.57 -10.47
C GLU A 377 28.28 -13.95 -11.03
N LYS A 378 27.31 -14.88 -11.13
CA LYS A 378 27.50 -16.20 -11.78
C LYS A 378 27.94 -16.07 -13.24
N LYS A 379 27.36 -15.11 -13.98
CA LYS A 379 27.70 -14.82 -15.38
C LYS A 379 29.03 -14.08 -15.55
N GLY A 380 29.58 -13.53 -14.47
CA GLY A 380 30.77 -12.68 -14.52
C GLY A 380 30.51 -11.30 -15.11
N TYR A 381 29.26 -10.83 -15.08
CA TYR A 381 28.89 -9.50 -15.58
C TYR A 381 29.26 -8.44 -14.55
N THR A 382 29.91 -7.38 -15.03
CA THR A 382 30.27 -6.22 -14.21
C THR A 382 29.04 -5.34 -14.01
N TYR A 383 28.91 -4.78 -12.81
CA TYR A 383 27.86 -3.82 -12.50
C TYR A 383 28.31 -2.82 -11.43
N TRP A 384 27.65 -1.67 -11.43
CA TRP A 384 27.79 -0.62 -10.42
C TRP A 384 26.76 -0.79 -9.32
N GLU A 385 27.20 -0.70 -8.07
CA GLU A 385 26.29 -0.69 -6.91
C GLU A 385 25.87 0.74 -6.59
N VAL A 386 24.56 1.02 -6.65
CA VAL A 386 24.00 2.36 -6.48
C VAL A 386 23.04 2.41 -5.30
N ASP A 387 23.13 3.45 -4.48
CA ASP A 387 22.17 3.68 -3.40
C ASP A 387 20.90 4.36 -3.92
N VAL A 388 19.72 3.79 -3.64
CA VAL A 388 18.43 4.35 -4.08
C VAL A 388 18.11 5.73 -3.50
N SER A 389 18.77 6.14 -2.40
CA SER A 389 18.56 7.46 -1.80
C SER A 389 18.87 8.62 -2.75
N THR A 390 19.66 8.38 -3.79
CA THR A 390 19.89 9.31 -4.92
C THR A 390 18.60 9.75 -5.61
N TRP A 391 17.54 8.93 -5.53
CA TRP A 391 16.24 9.16 -6.18
C TRP A 391 15.12 9.51 -5.21
N LEU A 392 15.40 9.63 -3.91
CA LEU A 392 14.39 9.96 -2.90
C LEU A 392 14.28 11.49 -2.72
N PRO A 393 13.06 12.04 -2.62
CA PRO A 393 12.88 13.47 -2.38
C PRO A 393 13.50 13.85 -1.03
N GLY A 394 14.28 14.93 -0.99
CA GLY A 394 15.15 15.27 0.15
C GLY A 394 14.46 15.60 1.49
N GLU A 395 13.13 15.59 1.59
CA GLU A 395 12.42 15.76 2.86
C GLU A 395 12.35 14.44 3.64
N GLY A 396 13.08 14.37 4.76
CA GLY A 396 13.04 13.22 5.68
C GLY A 396 13.95 12.05 5.28
N VAL A 397 14.73 12.19 4.22
CA VAL A 397 15.88 11.32 3.95
C VAL A 397 16.97 11.75 4.92
N GLU A 398 17.30 10.91 5.90
CA GLU A 398 18.58 11.04 6.61
C GLU A 398 19.66 10.97 5.52
N ARG A 399 20.19 12.13 5.13
CA ARG A 399 21.33 12.18 4.22
C ARG A 399 22.45 11.49 4.95
N TYR A 400 22.72 10.25 4.56
CA TYR A 400 24.02 9.67 4.84
C TYR A 400 25.02 10.59 4.15
N VAL A 401 25.70 11.40 4.95
CA VAL A 401 26.87 12.14 4.51
C VAL A 401 27.99 11.12 4.66
N PRO A 402 28.50 10.53 3.57
CA PRO A 402 29.69 9.70 3.67
C PRO A 402 30.76 10.55 4.36
N LEU A 403 31.45 9.98 5.34
CA LEU A 403 32.64 10.62 5.89
C LEU A 403 33.56 10.95 4.70
N CYS A 404 33.83 12.25 4.53
CA CYS A 404 34.45 12.83 3.35
C CYS A 404 35.75 12.07 3.01
N GLY A 405 35.73 11.20 1.98
CA GLY A 405 36.92 10.45 1.53
C GLY A 405 36.72 9.03 0.95
N GLU A 406 35.55 8.41 1.04
CA GLU A 406 35.31 7.02 0.59
C GLU A 406 34.01 6.95 -0.23
N ARG A 407 33.86 6.34 -1.41
CA ARG A 407 34.69 5.59 -2.37
C ARG A 407 34.16 5.95 -3.77
N GLU A 408 34.99 5.88 -4.81
CA GLU A 408 34.46 5.70 -6.18
C GLU A 408 33.54 4.46 -6.18
N PRO A 409 32.43 4.47 -6.93
CA PRO A 409 31.56 3.30 -7.01
C PRO A 409 32.41 2.08 -7.34
N GLN A 410 32.30 1.02 -6.53
CA GLN A 410 33.12 -0.17 -6.72
C GLN A 410 32.50 -0.97 -7.87
N CYS A 411 33.15 -0.94 -9.03
CA CYS A 411 32.83 -1.87 -10.11
C CYS A 411 33.16 -3.28 -9.63
N TYR A 412 32.14 -4.12 -9.45
CA TYR A 412 32.34 -5.52 -9.06
C TYR A 412 32.58 -6.33 -10.32
N GLY A 413 33.85 -6.46 -10.69
CA GLY A 413 34.32 -7.40 -11.70
C GLY A 413 35.20 -8.43 -11.03
N ARG A 414 34.95 -9.71 -11.30
CA ARG A 414 35.91 -10.76 -10.98
C ARG A 414 37.13 -10.54 -11.88
N GLN A 415 38.11 -9.79 -11.40
CA GLN A 415 39.45 -9.72 -11.96
C GLN A 415 40.14 -11.07 -11.66
N ASP A 416 39.67 -12.13 -12.30
CA ASP A 416 40.51 -13.29 -12.47
C ASP A 416 41.56 -12.87 -13.50
N ASP A 417 42.79 -12.67 -13.03
CA ASP A 417 44.00 -12.66 -13.86
C ASP A 417 44.07 -13.99 -14.63
N PHE A 418 43.26 -14.13 -15.68
CA PHE A 418 43.51 -15.04 -16.77
C PHE A 418 44.69 -14.46 -17.55
N SER A 419 45.88 -14.60 -16.96
CA SER A 419 47.08 -14.76 -17.78
C SER A 419 46.76 -15.87 -18.78
N PRO A 420 46.88 -15.62 -20.10
CA PRO A 420 46.78 -16.69 -21.06
C PRO A 420 47.87 -17.70 -20.68
N ARG A 421 47.46 -18.89 -20.21
CA ARG A 421 48.37 -20.03 -20.20
C ARG A 421 48.81 -20.18 -21.64
N ASN A 422 50.09 -19.95 -21.88
CA ASN A 422 50.78 -20.40 -23.09
C ASN A 422 50.31 -21.82 -23.37
N GLU A 423 49.56 -21.99 -24.45
CA GLU A 423 49.26 -23.29 -24.98
C GLU A 423 50.59 -23.98 -25.28
N ASP A 424 50.69 -25.19 -24.74
CA ASP A 424 51.75 -26.14 -25.02
C ASP A 424 51.92 -26.25 -26.55
N ILE A 425 53.11 -25.87 -27.00
CA ILE A 425 53.63 -26.23 -28.31
C ILE A 425 53.79 -27.76 -28.29
N PHE A 426 52.77 -28.46 -28.76
CA PHE A 426 52.87 -29.87 -29.15
C PHE A 426 53.77 -29.94 -30.39
N GLU A 427 55.07 -30.17 -30.17
CA GLU A 427 55.97 -30.66 -31.22
C GLU A 427 55.48 -32.05 -31.66
N SER A 428 54.89 -32.09 -32.85
CA SER A 428 54.54 -33.34 -33.54
C SER A 428 55.83 -33.98 -34.08
N PRO A 429 56.15 -35.25 -33.77
CA PRO A 429 57.32 -35.91 -34.33
C PRO A 429 57.11 -36.23 -35.81
N ALA A 430 58.11 -35.89 -36.64
CA ALA A 430 58.12 -36.15 -38.06
C ALA A 430 58.11 -37.67 -38.37
N PRO A 431 57.43 -38.12 -39.45
CA PRO A 431 57.49 -39.51 -39.87
C PRO A 431 58.83 -39.83 -40.56
N ALA A 432 59.49 -40.88 -40.10
CA ALA A 432 60.67 -41.46 -40.73
C ALA A 432 60.31 -42.06 -42.11
N LEU A 433 61.03 -41.63 -43.15
CA LEU A 433 61.01 -42.22 -44.48
C LEU A 433 61.79 -43.55 -44.51
N PRO A 434 61.31 -44.57 -45.24
CA PRO A 434 62.04 -45.82 -45.42
C PRO A 434 63.13 -45.68 -46.49
N GLY A 435 64.22 -46.43 -46.27
CA GLY A 435 65.46 -46.35 -47.03
C GLY A 435 65.37 -46.65 -48.52
N ALA A 436 66.30 -46.05 -49.26
CA ALA A 436 66.65 -46.40 -50.62
C ALA A 436 67.97 -47.17 -50.62
N ILE A 437 67.92 -48.31 -51.32
CA ILE A 437 69.01 -49.19 -51.71
C ILE A 437 69.92 -48.45 -52.69
N CYS A 438 71.23 -48.46 -52.43
CA CYS A 438 72.32 -48.71 -53.39
C CYS A 438 73.65 -48.81 -52.64
#